data_AF-A0A3R9MR04-F1
#
_entry.id   AF-A0A3R9MR04-F1
#
_cell.length_a   1.000
_cell.length_b   1.000
_cell.length_c   1.000
_cell.angle_alpha   90.00
_cell.angle_beta   90.00
_cell.angle_gamma   90.00
#
_symmetry.space_group_name_H-M   'P 1'
#
loop_
_entity.id
_entity.type
_entity.pdbx_description
1 polymer ?
#
loop_
_entity_poly.entity_id
_entity_poly.type
_entity_poly.pdbx_seq_one_letter_code
_entity_poly.pdbx_strand_id
1 'polypeptide(L)'
;MIQIINPTRLTRQLFFKDLINYLDQQDDVILRQIKAQFPDQPVDKLMEEYIKAGFILRENKRYTLNLPFLESADRVELDQEVFVREDSAVYQELKAKVFQTELRNTTNAAILIEETDFERHAQTLSNYFYKVKHQYPLTEEQEKLYAILGDVNPEYALKYMTSFLLKFLKKEEVQQKRRDIFVDSLEVLGYIRKNDEGKYELAVDLDKERLMFIKQ
;
A
#
# COMPACT_ATOMS: atom_id res chain seq x y z
N MET A 1 -1.32 -21.81 4.10
CA MET A 1 -0.51 -20.96 5.01
C MET A 1 -1.32 -19.71 5.32
N ILE A 2 -1.18 -19.15 6.53
CA ILE A 2 -1.86 -17.90 6.89
C ILE A 2 -1.01 -16.71 6.41
N GLN A 3 -1.62 -15.83 5.64
CA GLN A 3 -1.03 -14.57 5.18
C GLN A 3 -1.56 -13.41 6.03
N ILE A 4 -0.65 -12.50 6.39
CA ILE A 4 -0.99 -11.26 7.11
C ILE A 4 -0.65 -10.09 6.20
N ILE A 5 -1.70 -9.38 5.81
CA ILE A 5 -1.67 -8.19 4.96
C ILE A 5 -1.65 -6.96 5.85
N ASN A 6 -0.81 -5.97 5.51
CA ASN A 6 -0.63 -4.72 6.26
C ASN A 6 -0.44 -4.94 7.77
N PRO A 7 0.57 -5.74 8.18
CA PRO A 7 0.71 -6.15 9.56
C PRO A 7 1.06 -4.97 10.49
N THR A 8 0.41 -4.94 11.65
CA THR A 8 0.76 -4.06 12.76
C THR A 8 2.13 -4.41 13.36
N ARG A 9 2.61 -3.56 14.28
CA ARG A 9 3.85 -3.82 15.03
C ARG A 9 3.86 -5.18 15.75
N LEU A 10 2.70 -5.65 16.18
CA LEU A 10 2.58 -6.92 16.91
C LEU A 10 2.62 -8.11 15.96
N THR A 11 1.89 -8.04 14.84
CA THR A 11 1.70 -9.15 13.90
C THR A 11 2.81 -9.26 12.84
N ARG A 12 3.60 -8.19 12.65
CA ARG A 12 4.78 -8.23 11.77
C ARG A 12 5.94 -9.05 12.34
N GLN A 13 5.90 -9.39 13.63
CA GLN A 13 6.95 -10.12 14.32
C GLN A 13 7.11 -11.52 13.68
N LEU A 14 8.36 -11.92 13.43
CA LEU A 14 8.63 -13.23 12.84
C LEU A 14 8.05 -14.37 13.70
N PHE A 15 8.26 -14.28 15.02
CA PHE A 15 7.69 -15.25 15.97
C PHE A 15 6.16 -15.35 15.87
N PHE A 16 5.43 -14.24 15.68
CA PHE A 16 3.97 -14.30 15.54
C PHE A 16 3.58 -15.09 14.29
N LYS A 17 4.24 -14.84 13.14
CA LYS A 17 3.99 -15.57 11.90
C LYS A 17 4.29 -17.07 12.03
N ASP A 18 5.39 -17.42 12.68
CA ASP A 18 5.75 -18.83 12.89
C ASP A 18 4.78 -19.51 13.85
N LEU A 19 4.39 -18.81 14.91
CA LEU A 19 3.45 -19.30 15.91
C LEU A 19 2.07 -19.58 15.30
N ILE A 20 1.52 -18.66 14.51
CA ILE A 20 0.17 -18.88 13.95
C ILE A 20 0.15 -20.06 12.99
N ASN A 21 1.20 -20.24 12.18
CA ASN A 21 1.30 -21.39 11.29
C ASN A 21 1.49 -22.71 12.06
N TYR A 22 2.20 -22.67 13.20
CA TYR A 22 2.34 -23.82 14.09
C TYR A 22 1.00 -24.21 14.74
N LEU A 23 0.25 -23.24 15.25
CA LEU A 23 -1.06 -23.47 15.87
C LEU A 23 -2.14 -23.85 14.83
N ASP A 24 -1.99 -23.45 13.57
CA ASP A 24 -2.91 -23.82 12.49
C ASP A 24 -2.82 -25.31 12.10
N GLN A 25 -1.72 -25.97 12.47
CA GLN A 25 -1.43 -27.37 12.12
C GLN A 25 -1.65 -28.35 13.27
N GLN A 26 -1.83 -27.86 14.49
CA GLN A 26 -1.85 -28.68 15.70
C GLN A 26 -3.02 -28.29 16.60
N ASP A 27 -3.82 -29.28 16.97
CA ASP A 27 -4.85 -29.13 17.99
C ASP A 27 -4.27 -29.37 19.40
N ASP A 28 -4.98 -28.88 20.42
CA ASP A 28 -4.65 -29.13 21.83
C ASP A 28 -3.22 -28.76 22.26
N VAL A 29 -2.66 -27.70 21.66
CA VAL A 29 -1.31 -27.22 21.96
C VAL A 29 -1.21 -26.65 23.37
N ILE A 30 -0.21 -27.11 24.14
CA ILE A 30 0.14 -26.58 25.47
C ILE A 30 1.39 -25.70 25.42
N LEU A 31 1.52 -24.79 26.40
CA LEU A 31 2.65 -23.85 26.51
C LEU A 31 4.03 -24.54 26.45
N ARG A 32 4.15 -25.74 27.02
CA ARG A 32 5.42 -26.50 27.01
C ARG A 32 5.83 -26.92 25.59
N GLN A 33 4.88 -27.24 24.72
CA GLN A 33 5.16 -27.57 23.32
C GLN A 33 5.60 -26.33 22.56
N ILE A 34 4.91 -25.21 22.75
CA ILE A 34 5.30 -23.93 22.15
C ILE A 34 6.73 -23.54 22.56
N LYS A 35 7.08 -23.64 23.85
CA LYS A 35 8.45 -23.38 24.33
C LYS A 35 9.49 -24.33 23.75
N ALA A 36 9.14 -25.59 23.55
CA ALA A 36 10.05 -26.56 22.94
C ALA A 36 10.28 -26.27 21.45
N GLN A 37 9.23 -25.81 20.74
CA GLN A 37 9.31 -25.43 19.34
C GLN A 37 10.05 -24.11 19.12
N PHE A 38 9.96 -23.18 20.08
CA PHE A 38 10.53 -21.84 19.99
C PHE A 38 11.39 -21.51 21.23
N PRO A 39 12.52 -22.19 21.42
CA PRO A 39 13.32 -22.10 22.65
C PRO A 39 13.96 -20.73 22.86
N ASP A 40 14.30 -20.02 21.78
CA ASP A 40 15.00 -18.73 21.82
C ASP A 40 14.07 -17.52 21.94
N GLN A 41 12.75 -17.76 22.03
CA GLN A 41 11.75 -16.70 22.07
C GLN A 41 11.23 -16.49 23.50
N PRO A 42 10.91 -15.26 23.92
CA PRO A 42 10.29 -14.99 25.21
C PRO A 42 8.80 -15.36 25.20
N VAL A 43 8.51 -16.66 25.04
CA VAL A 43 7.17 -17.20 24.77
C VAL A 43 6.15 -16.74 25.80
N ASP A 44 6.44 -16.80 27.11
CA ASP A 44 5.46 -16.44 28.14
C ASP A 44 4.91 -15.01 27.94
N LYS A 45 5.82 -14.05 27.75
CA LYS A 45 5.45 -12.65 27.55
C LYS A 45 4.69 -12.44 26.25
N LEU A 46 5.17 -13.02 25.15
CA LEU A 46 4.56 -12.85 23.84
C LEU A 46 3.16 -13.48 23.77
N MET A 47 2.95 -14.64 24.38
CA MET A 47 1.64 -15.27 24.47
C MET A 47 0.64 -14.40 25.25
N GLU A 48 1.06 -13.76 26.35
CA GLU A 48 0.21 -12.81 27.07
C GLU A 48 -0.18 -11.61 26.20
N GLU A 49 0.77 -11.06 25.42
CA GLU A 49 0.50 -9.98 24.47
C GLU A 49 -0.51 -10.38 23.38
N TYR A 50 -0.35 -11.57 22.79
CA TYR A 50 -1.25 -12.06 21.73
C TYR A 50 -2.63 -12.45 22.25
N ILE A 51 -2.71 -13.01 23.46
CA ILE A 51 -4.00 -13.29 24.12
C ILE A 51 -4.73 -11.98 24.43
N LYS A 52 -4.01 -11.00 24.97
CA LYS A 52 -4.58 -9.68 25.26
C LYS A 52 -5.05 -8.96 24.00
N ALA A 53 -4.37 -9.14 22.88
CA ALA A 53 -4.77 -8.63 21.57
C ALA A 53 -5.95 -9.42 20.95
N GLY A 54 -6.32 -10.56 21.53
CA GLY A 54 -7.42 -11.40 21.07
C GLY A 54 -7.07 -12.34 19.91
N PHE A 55 -5.80 -12.39 19.47
CA PHE A 55 -5.37 -13.26 18.37
C PHE A 55 -5.23 -14.73 18.74
N ILE A 56 -5.04 -15.00 20.04
CA ILE A 56 -4.88 -16.34 20.59
C ILE A 56 -5.83 -16.49 21.77
N LEU A 57 -6.53 -17.63 21.84
CA LEU A 57 -7.33 -17.99 23.00
C LEU A 57 -6.56 -18.96 23.87
N ARG A 58 -6.82 -18.87 25.18
CA ARG A 58 -6.28 -19.80 26.18
C ARG A 58 -7.41 -20.36 27.02
N GLU A 59 -7.71 -21.63 26.81
CA GLU A 59 -8.77 -22.36 27.54
C GLU A 59 -8.23 -23.68 28.06
N ASN A 60 -8.46 -24.02 29.33
CA ASN A 60 -8.00 -25.30 29.92
C ASN A 60 -6.50 -25.60 29.69
N LYS A 61 -5.66 -24.54 29.70
CA LYS A 61 -4.21 -24.58 29.41
C LYS A 61 -3.87 -24.98 27.95
N ARG A 62 -4.84 -24.96 27.05
CA ARG A 62 -4.68 -25.11 25.60
C ARG A 62 -4.69 -23.75 24.92
N TYR A 63 -3.90 -23.63 23.86
CA TYR A 63 -3.77 -22.40 23.08
C TYR A 63 -4.26 -22.65 21.67
N THR A 64 -5.18 -21.82 21.20
CA THR A 64 -5.80 -21.94 19.87
C THR A 64 -5.81 -20.58 19.17
N LEU A 65 -5.90 -20.61 17.84
CA LEU A 65 -6.04 -19.40 17.04
C LEU A 65 -7.41 -18.76 17.25
N ASN A 66 -7.42 -17.43 17.30
CA ASN A 66 -8.64 -16.61 17.26
C ASN A 66 -8.39 -15.39 16.36
N LEU A 67 -7.85 -15.66 15.18
CA LEU A 67 -7.58 -14.64 14.19
C LEU A 67 -8.89 -14.21 13.53
N PRO A 68 -9.11 -12.90 13.33
CA PRO A 68 -10.24 -12.41 12.55
C PRO A 68 -9.95 -12.63 11.06
N PHE A 69 -10.16 -13.87 10.59
CA PHE A 69 -9.99 -14.20 9.18
C PHE A 69 -10.93 -13.39 8.30
N LEU A 70 -10.45 -12.98 7.14
CA LEU A 70 -11.24 -12.26 6.17
C LEU A 70 -12.33 -13.17 5.60
N GLU A 71 -13.58 -12.76 5.79
CA GLU A 71 -14.73 -13.48 5.26
C GLU A 71 -15.14 -12.98 3.86
N SER A 72 -14.87 -11.72 3.53
CA SER A 72 -15.22 -11.10 2.24
C SER A 72 -14.26 -9.95 1.89
N ALA A 73 -13.91 -9.82 0.62
CA ALA A 73 -13.10 -8.73 0.10
C ALA A 73 -13.89 -7.43 -0.20
N ASP A 74 -15.23 -7.44 -0.11
CA ASP A 74 -16.08 -6.35 -0.59
C ASP A 74 -15.83 -5.03 0.14
N ARG A 75 -15.68 -5.10 1.46
CA ARG A 75 -15.56 -3.93 2.35
C ARG A 75 -14.15 -3.74 2.91
N VAL A 76 -13.15 -4.39 2.33
CA VAL A 76 -11.77 -4.19 2.73
C VAL A 76 -11.35 -2.78 2.36
N GLU A 77 -10.79 -2.07 3.33
CA GLU A 77 -10.19 -0.75 3.13
C GLU A 77 -8.70 -0.88 2.77
N LEU A 78 -8.17 0.09 2.03
CA LEU A 78 -6.74 0.15 1.74
C LEU A 78 -5.96 0.35 3.05
N ASP A 79 -4.83 -0.33 3.20
CA ASP A 79 -4.00 -0.38 4.43
C ASP A 79 -4.62 -1.10 5.64
N GLN A 80 -5.82 -1.69 5.52
CA GLN A 80 -6.40 -2.49 6.59
C GLN A 80 -5.56 -3.75 6.87
N GLU A 81 -5.34 -4.05 8.15
CA GLU A 81 -4.73 -5.32 8.58
C GLU A 81 -5.71 -6.47 8.31
N VAL A 82 -5.28 -7.47 7.56
CA VAL A 82 -6.12 -8.59 7.13
C VAL A 82 -5.40 -9.91 7.33
N PHE A 83 -6.12 -10.90 7.88
CA PHE A 83 -5.67 -12.29 8.00
C PHE A 83 -6.41 -13.14 7.00
N VAL A 84 -5.70 -13.86 6.16
CA VAL A 84 -6.32 -14.65 5.09
C VAL A 84 -5.54 -15.92 4.83
N ARG A 85 -6.24 -16.99 4.43
CA ARG A 85 -5.57 -18.21 3.99
C ARG A 85 -5.20 -18.08 2.51
N GLU A 86 -3.96 -18.44 2.18
CA GLU A 86 -3.42 -18.30 0.83
C GLU A 86 -4.19 -19.08 -0.24
N ASP A 87 -4.82 -20.19 0.14
CA ASP A 87 -5.63 -21.06 -0.70
C ASP A 87 -7.12 -20.66 -0.74
N SER A 88 -7.52 -19.59 -0.05
CA SER A 88 -8.92 -19.14 -0.02
C SER A 88 -9.33 -18.36 -1.27
N ALA A 89 -10.60 -18.50 -1.66
CA ALA A 89 -11.21 -17.69 -2.73
C ALA A 89 -11.16 -16.19 -2.39
N VAL A 90 -11.39 -15.84 -1.12
CA VAL A 90 -11.34 -14.46 -0.62
C VAL A 90 -9.97 -13.81 -0.84
N TYR A 91 -8.87 -14.58 -0.75
CA TYR A 91 -7.55 -14.04 -1.05
C TYR A 91 -7.38 -13.70 -2.54
N GLN A 92 -7.96 -14.51 -3.44
CA GLN A 92 -7.94 -14.24 -4.87
C GLN A 92 -8.80 -13.02 -5.21
N GLU A 93 -9.96 -12.89 -4.57
CA GLU A 93 -10.81 -11.69 -4.68
C GLU A 93 -10.08 -10.44 -4.20
N LEU A 94 -9.37 -10.53 -3.07
CA LEU A 94 -8.58 -9.40 -2.54
C LEU A 94 -7.46 -9.01 -3.50
N LYS A 95 -6.76 -9.98 -4.11
CA LYS A 95 -5.73 -9.71 -5.12
C LYS A 95 -6.27 -9.05 -6.38
N ALA A 96 -7.49 -9.41 -6.78
CA ALA A 96 -8.15 -8.82 -7.94
C ALA A 96 -8.78 -7.44 -7.65
N LYS A 97 -8.91 -7.07 -6.36
CA LYS A 97 -9.54 -5.81 -5.96
C LYS A 97 -8.61 -4.63 -6.27
N VAL A 98 -9.20 -3.62 -6.90
CA VAL A 98 -8.55 -2.33 -7.13
C VAL A 98 -9.06 -1.34 -6.08
N PHE A 99 -8.13 -0.57 -5.53
CA PHE A 99 -8.37 0.50 -4.58
C PHE A 99 -8.09 1.83 -5.25
N GLN A 100 -8.88 2.85 -4.90
CA GLN A 100 -8.67 4.20 -5.37
C GLN A 100 -7.96 5.01 -4.27
N THR A 101 -6.97 5.79 -4.67
CA THR A 101 -6.30 6.77 -3.82
C THR A 101 -6.48 8.18 -4.38
N GLU A 102 -6.47 9.17 -3.49
CA GLU A 102 -6.65 10.56 -3.85
C GLU A 102 -5.54 11.43 -3.27
N LEU A 103 -4.83 12.15 -4.13
CA LEU A 103 -3.88 13.19 -3.74
C LEU A 103 -4.49 14.56 -4.00
N ARG A 104 -4.91 15.23 -2.93
CA ARG A 104 -5.60 16.52 -2.99
C ARG A 104 -4.62 17.66 -2.75
N ASN A 105 -4.50 18.56 -3.72
CA ASN A 105 -3.72 19.77 -3.57
C ASN A 105 -4.52 20.84 -2.81
N THR A 106 -4.00 21.27 -1.66
CA THR A 106 -4.66 22.29 -0.82
C THR A 106 -4.58 23.71 -1.37
N THR A 107 -3.64 23.99 -2.29
CA THR A 107 -3.41 25.34 -2.85
C THR A 107 -4.28 25.61 -4.08
N ASN A 108 -4.48 24.62 -4.95
CA ASN A 108 -5.16 24.81 -6.24
C ASN A 108 -6.34 23.87 -6.46
N ALA A 109 -6.75 23.11 -5.43
CA ALA A 109 -7.89 22.20 -5.42
C ALA A 109 -7.83 21.04 -6.42
N ALA A 110 -6.73 20.89 -7.18
CA ALA A 110 -6.56 19.77 -8.09
C ALA A 110 -6.46 18.44 -7.31
N ILE A 111 -7.05 17.41 -7.88
CA ILE A 111 -7.11 16.07 -7.29
C ILE A 111 -6.47 15.11 -8.29
N LEU A 112 -5.48 14.34 -7.84
CA LEU A 112 -5.00 13.19 -8.60
C LEU A 112 -5.71 11.95 -8.06
N ILE A 113 -6.38 11.23 -8.94
CA ILE A 113 -7.00 9.95 -8.65
C ILE A 113 -6.14 8.86 -9.25
N GLU A 114 -5.77 7.90 -8.44
CA GLU A 114 -4.89 6.81 -8.84
C GLU A 114 -5.43 5.48 -8.34
N GLU A 115 -5.39 4.46 -9.19
CA GLU A 115 -5.73 3.09 -8.84
C GLU A 115 -4.51 2.32 -8.32
N THR A 116 -4.73 1.42 -7.37
CA THR A 116 -3.70 0.57 -6.79
C THR A 116 -4.24 -0.79 -6.38
N ASP A 117 -3.37 -1.79 -6.38
CA ASP A 117 -3.58 -3.04 -5.65
C ASP A 117 -3.41 -2.84 -4.13
N PHE A 118 -3.82 -3.84 -3.34
CA PHE A 118 -3.74 -3.78 -1.88
C PHE A 118 -2.29 -3.71 -1.35
N GLU A 119 -1.30 -4.19 -2.10
CA GLU A 119 0.14 -4.21 -1.72
C GLU A 119 0.89 -2.95 -2.17
N ARG A 120 0.19 -2.02 -2.82
CA ARG A 120 0.74 -0.77 -3.34
C ARG A 120 1.89 -1.00 -4.34
N HIS A 121 1.74 -1.99 -5.21
CA HIS A 121 2.70 -2.26 -6.29
C HIS A 121 2.52 -1.35 -7.51
N ALA A 122 1.31 -0.84 -7.74
CA ALA A 122 1.04 0.10 -8.83
C ALA A 122 2.00 1.32 -8.83
N GLN A 123 2.46 1.71 -10.01
CA GLN A 123 3.38 2.83 -10.22
C GLN A 123 2.64 4.18 -10.14
N THR A 124 2.23 4.54 -8.91
CA THR A 124 1.46 5.76 -8.62
C THR A 124 2.22 6.68 -7.69
N LEU A 125 1.90 7.97 -7.74
CA LEU A 125 2.51 8.98 -6.89
C LEU A 125 2.14 8.73 -5.41
N SER A 126 0.90 8.30 -5.15
CA SER A 126 0.38 7.92 -3.84
C SER A 126 1.18 6.77 -3.23
N ASN A 127 1.42 5.71 -4.00
CA ASN A 127 2.19 4.56 -3.53
C ASN A 127 3.66 4.91 -3.31
N TYR A 128 4.24 5.72 -4.20
CA TYR A 128 5.60 6.22 -4.04
C TYR A 128 5.78 6.96 -2.70
N PHE A 129 4.95 7.99 -2.45
CA PHE A 129 5.05 8.75 -1.20
C PHE A 129 4.76 7.90 0.04
N TYR A 130 3.81 6.96 -0.06
CA TYR A 130 3.52 6.02 1.02
C TYR A 130 4.74 5.18 1.38
N LYS A 131 5.41 4.56 0.39
CA LYS A 131 6.57 3.69 0.61
C LYS A 131 7.79 4.45 1.11
N VAL A 132 8.07 5.63 0.55
CA VAL A 132 9.17 6.50 1.01
C VAL A 132 8.96 6.87 2.49
N LYS A 133 7.76 7.31 2.87
CA LYS A 133 7.42 7.68 4.25
C LYS A 133 7.62 6.54 5.25
N HIS A 134 7.30 5.31 4.86
CA HIS A 134 7.38 4.13 5.73
C HIS A 134 8.71 3.35 5.59
N GLN A 135 9.63 3.83 4.73
CA GLN A 135 10.88 3.16 4.41
C GLN A 135 10.67 1.72 3.90
N TYR A 136 9.62 1.53 3.12
CA TYR A 136 9.34 0.25 2.47
C TYR A 136 10.16 0.10 1.18
N PRO A 137 10.52 -1.14 0.79
CA PRO A 137 11.21 -1.40 -0.47
C PRO A 137 10.43 -0.82 -1.66
N LEU A 138 11.12 -0.08 -2.51
CA LEU A 138 10.57 0.45 -3.75
C LEU A 138 10.62 -0.63 -4.85
N THR A 139 9.66 -0.59 -5.77
CA THR A 139 9.74 -1.36 -7.02
C THR A 139 10.79 -0.76 -7.96
N GLU A 140 11.25 -1.50 -8.97
CA GLU A 140 12.23 -0.98 -9.95
C GLU A 140 11.77 0.31 -10.63
N GLU A 141 10.46 0.46 -10.89
CA GLU A 141 9.89 1.67 -11.48
C GLU A 141 9.81 2.83 -10.47
N GLN A 142 9.54 2.53 -9.20
CA GLN A 142 9.55 3.52 -8.13
C GLN A 142 10.98 4.00 -7.83
N GLU A 143 12.00 3.17 -8.01
CA GLU A 143 13.41 3.58 -7.93
C GLU A 143 13.78 4.58 -9.04
N LYS A 144 13.27 4.40 -10.27
CA LYS A 144 13.43 5.40 -11.35
C LYS A 144 12.82 6.74 -10.97
N LEU A 145 11.65 6.72 -10.33
CA LEU A 145 11.00 7.92 -9.83
C LEU A 145 11.80 8.56 -8.67
N TYR A 146 12.33 7.73 -7.76
CA TYR A 146 13.19 8.19 -6.66
C TYR A 146 14.46 8.87 -7.16
N ALA A 147 15.07 8.38 -8.25
CA ALA A 147 16.22 9.03 -8.88
C ALA A 147 15.94 10.45 -9.41
N ILE A 148 14.66 10.79 -9.67
CA ILE A 148 14.23 12.09 -10.16
C ILE A 148 13.75 13.00 -9.02
N LEU A 149 12.86 12.50 -8.15
CA LEU A 149 12.24 13.28 -7.08
C LEU A 149 13.01 13.25 -5.76
N GLY A 150 13.63 12.12 -5.44
CA GLY A 150 14.18 11.83 -4.12
C GLY A 150 13.13 11.92 -3.01
N ASP A 151 13.60 12.15 -1.78
CA ASP A 151 12.76 12.33 -0.59
C ASP A 151 12.17 13.75 -0.52
N VAL A 152 11.51 14.18 -1.59
CA VAL A 152 10.82 15.47 -1.65
C VAL A 152 9.57 15.44 -0.79
N ASN A 153 9.28 16.56 -0.13
CA ASN A 153 8.02 16.72 0.59
C ASN A 153 6.81 16.53 -0.36
N PRO A 154 5.84 15.64 -0.03
CA PRO A 154 4.70 15.35 -0.90
C PRO A 154 3.84 16.56 -1.27
N GLU A 155 3.56 17.45 -0.31
CA GLU A 155 2.74 18.65 -0.57
C GLU A 155 3.45 19.61 -1.52
N TYR A 156 4.77 19.76 -1.35
CA TYR A 156 5.60 20.57 -2.23
C TYR A 156 5.58 19.99 -3.64
N ALA A 157 5.87 18.71 -3.81
CA ALA A 157 5.85 18.06 -5.12
C ALA A 157 4.47 18.17 -5.80
N LEU A 158 3.41 17.88 -5.04
CA LEU A 158 2.05 17.94 -5.55
C LEU A 158 1.69 19.36 -6.03
N LYS A 159 2.16 20.42 -5.35
CA LYS A 159 1.97 21.82 -5.77
C LYS A 159 2.54 22.09 -7.16
N TYR A 160 3.76 21.69 -7.45
CA TYR A 160 4.37 21.96 -8.76
C TYR A 160 3.78 21.07 -9.86
N MET A 161 3.56 19.79 -9.55
CA MET A 161 2.95 18.84 -10.47
C MET A 161 1.55 19.28 -10.90
N THR A 162 0.65 19.57 -9.95
CA THR A 162 -0.71 19.96 -10.31
C THR A 162 -0.76 21.34 -10.95
N SER A 163 0.14 22.27 -10.58
CA SER A 163 0.25 23.56 -11.28
C SER A 163 0.60 23.40 -12.76
N PHE A 164 1.42 22.40 -13.10
CA PHE A 164 1.70 22.05 -14.49
C PHE A 164 0.45 21.44 -15.16
N LEU A 165 -0.18 20.45 -14.52
CA LEU A 165 -1.35 19.76 -15.05
C LEU A 165 -2.55 20.70 -15.30
N LEU A 166 -2.77 21.69 -14.44
CA LEU A 166 -3.85 22.66 -14.60
C LEU A 166 -3.73 23.53 -15.88
N LYS A 167 -2.56 23.57 -16.52
CA LYS A 167 -2.40 24.24 -17.83
C LYS A 167 -3.28 23.56 -18.91
N PHE A 168 -3.56 22.27 -18.77
CA PHE A 168 -4.36 21.49 -19.71
C PHE A 168 -5.87 21.79 -19.64
N LEU A 169 -6.32 22.55 -18.65
CA LEU A 169 -7.70 23.07 -18.64
C LEU A 169 -7.97 23.98 -19.85
N LYS A 170 -6.94 24.69 -20.33
CA LYS A 170 -7.02 25.73 -21.37
C LYS A 170 -6.30 25.35 -22.67
N LYS A 171 -5.45 24.32 -22.65
CA LYS A 171 -4.59 23.94 -23.77
C LYS A 171 -4.59 22.42 -23.91
N GLU A 172 -4.59 21.92 -25.13
CA GLU A 172 -4.44 20.49 -25.38
C GLU A 172 -2.96 20.07 -25.30
N GLU A 173 -2.06 20.97 -25.71
CA GLU A 173 -0.61 20.75 -25.68
C GLU A 173 0.10 21.81 -24.83
N VAL A 174 1.11 21.40 -24.07
CA VAL A 174 1.92 22.28 -23.22
C VAL A 174 3.41 22.08 -23.49
N GLN A 175 4.10 23.16 -23.87
CA GLN A 175 5.54 23.15 -24.03
C GLN A 175 6.25 23.48 -22.69
N GLN A 176 7.31 22.76 -22.39
CA GLN A 176 8.19 23.03 -21.25
C GLN A 176 9.62 23.26 -21.75
N LYS A 177 10.13 24.50 -21.64
CA LYS A 177 11.43 24.90 -22.20
C LYS A 177 12.64 24.52 -21.36
N ARG A 178 12.46 24.41 -20.04
CA ARG A 178 13.52 24.07 -19.09
C ARG A 178 13.17 22.74 -18.44
N ARG A 179 14.19 21.90 -18.22
CA ARG A 179 14.02 20.66 -17.45
C ARG A 179 13.41 20.98 -16.09
N ASP A 180 12.41 20.20 -15.71
CA ASP A 180 11.66 20.35 -14.47
C ASP A 180 11.37 18.94 -13.93
N ILE A 181 11.96 18.62 -12.78
CA ILE A 181 11.87 17.28 -12.20
C ILE A 181 10.43 16.85 -11.90
N PHE A 182 9.52 17.81 -11.67
CA PHE A 182 8.11 17.50 -11.43
C PHE A 182 7.40 17.12 -12.73
N VAL A 183 7.78 17.75 -13.84
CA VAL A 183 7.28 17.40 -15.18
C VAL A 183 7.88 16.07 -15.63
N ASP A 184 9.19 15.87 -15.45
CA ASP A 184 9.87 14.60 -15.74
C ASP A 184 9.20 13.44 -14.96
N SER A 185 8.81 13.68 -13.71
CA SER A 185 8.12 12.68 -12.88
C SER A 185 6.71 12.39 -13.34
N LEU A 186 5.95 13.41 -13.76
CA LEU A 186 4.61 13.23 -14.34
C LEU A 186 4.68 12.40 -15.63
N GLU A 187 5.72 12.57 -16.44
CA GLU A 187 5.97 11.75 -17.63
C GLU A 187 6.28 10.30 -17.25
N VAL A 188 7.18 10.08 -16.29
CA VAL A 188 7.52 8.72 -15.79
C VAL A 188 6.33 8.01 -15.16
N LEU A 189 5.44 8.74 -14.48
CA LEU A 189 4.20 8.23 -13.90
C LEU A 189 3.07 8.06 -14.92
N GLY A 190 3.27 8.49 -16.17
CA GLY A 190 2.27 8.37 -17.23
C GLY A 190 1.08 9.33 -17.12
N TYR A 191 1.21 10.44 -16.39
CA TYR A 191 0.21 11.52 -16.41
C TYR A 191 0.24 12.31 -17.72
N ILE A 192 1.41 12.43 -18.30
CA ILE A 192 1.67 13.17 -19.53
C ILE A 192 2.60 12.38 -20.44
N ARG A 193 2.57 12.67 -21.73
CA ARG A 193 3.51 12.13 -22.72
C ARG A 193 3.94 13.21 -23.70
N LYS A 194 5.12 13.06 -24.30
CA LYS A 194 5.54 13.91 -25.42
C LYS A 194 4.90 13.46 -26.72
N ASN A 195 4.44 14.41 -27.52
CA ASN A 195 4.05 14.19 -28.91
C ASN A 195 5.24 14.34 -29.86
N ASP A 196 4.99 14.16 -31.17
CA ASP A 196 6.03 14.22 -32.21
C ASP A 196 6.74 15.58 -32.28
N GLU A 197 6.10 16.65 -31.83
CA GLU A 197 6.68 18.00 -31.77
C GLU A 197 7.43 18.27 -30.45
N GLY A 198 7.51 17.29 -29.55
CA GLY A 198 8.15 17.41 -28.25
C GLY A 198 7.36 18.23 -27.22
N LYS A 199 6.08 18.51 -27.47
CA LYS A 199 5.16 19.11 -26.50
C LYS A 199 4.50 18.02 -25.67
N TYR A 200 4.04 18.38 -24.46
CA TYR A 200 3.33 17.45 -23.59
C TYR A 200 1.84 17.47 -23.84
N GLU A 201 1.23 16.29 -23.83
CA GLU A 201 -0.21 16.03 -23.84
C GLU A 201 -0.59 15.24 -22.58
N LEU A 202 -1.83 15.36 -22.12
CA LEU A 202 -2.35 14.50 -21.06
C LEU A 202 -2.48 13.06 -21.56
N ALA A 203 -2.06 12.12 -20.71
CA ALA A 203 -2.23 10.68 -20.92
C ALA A 203 -3.26 10.08 -19.95
N VAL A 204 -3.94 10.93 -19.17
CA VAL A 204 -4.94 10.59 -18.16
C VAL A 204 -6.23 11.36 -18.42
N ASP A 205 -7.35 10.86 -17.89
CA ASP A 205 -8.64 11.54 -18.02
C ASP A 205 -8.68 12.80 -17.15
N LEU A 206 -9.37 13.84 -17.63
CA LEU A 206 -9.50 15.12 -16.96
C LEU A 206 -10.97 15.51 -16.79
N ASP A 207 -11.43 15.54 -15.54
CA ASP A 207 -12.66 16.24 -15.15
C ASP A 207 -12.33 17.71 -14.90
N LYS A 208 -12.72 18.57 -15.84
CA LYS A 208 -12.45 20.01 -15.77
C LYS A 208 -13.27 20.74 -14.71
N GLU A 209 -14.45 20.23 -14.35
CA GLU A 209 -15.33 20.88 -13.37
C GLU A 209 -14.81 20.65 -11.95
N ARG A 210 -14.35 19.43 -11.70
CA ARG A 210 -13.86 19.01 -10.38
C ARG A 210 -12.35 19.08 -10.22
N LEU A 211 -11.64 19.43 -11.29
CA LEU A 211 -10.18 19.49 -11.35
C LEU A 211 -9.52 18.14 -11.01
N MET A 212 -10.12 17.05 -11.49
CA MET A 212 -9.65 15.68 -11.22
C MET A 212 -8.88 15.14 -12.42
N PHE A 213 -7.69 14.63 -12.17
CA PHE A 213 -6.86 13.90 -13.14
C PHE A 213 -6.91 12.42 -12.74
N ILE A 214 -7.49 11.57 -13.59
CA ILE A 214 -7.84 10.19 -13.27
C ILE A 214 -6.90 9.25 -14.00
N LYS A 215 -6.03 8.59 -13.24
CA LYS A 215 -5.10 7.58 -13.70
C LYS A 215 -5.64 6.18 -13.39
N GLN A 216 -5.96 5.46 -14.46
CA GLN A 216 -6.19 4.01 -14.45
C GLN A 216 -4.85 3.25 -14.48
#